data_AF-A0A7Y1TFM1-F1
#
_entry.id   AF-A0A7Y1TFM1-F1
#
_cell.length_a   1.000
_cell.length_b   1.000
_cell.length_c   1.000
_cell.angle_alpha   90.00
_cell.angle_beta   90.00
_cell.angle_gamma   90.00
#
_symmetry.space_group_name_H-M   'P 1'
#
loop_
_entity.id
_entity.type
_entity.pdbx_description
1 polymer ?
#
loop_
_entity_poly.entity_id
_entity_poly.type
_entity_poly.pdbx_seq_one_letter_code
_entity_poly.pdbx_strand_id
1 'polypeptide(L)'
;FERQAAWVKSGQSAVVELEYLPGEMWHGSVDYVYPELDPETRTLKVRLRFDNAAETLRPNMFARVTIQGDSVGEVVHVPREALIRGGSVDRVVLALGEGRFRAQPVKIGIESGDRVAIRKGISAGELVVVSGQFLIDSESNIESALARMQDASDDATDHSEADESTEKPMDHSQHEMRTE
;
A
#
# COMPACT_ATOMS: atom_id res chain seq x y z
N PHE A 1 8.16 -20.35 0.25
CA PHE A 1 7.49 -20.07 1.53
C PHE A 1 5.98 -20.01 1.31
N GLU A 2 5.18 -20.33 2.32
CA GLU A 2 3.70 -20.41 2.29
C GLU A 2 3.01 -19.33 1.42
N ARG A 3 3.37 -18.05 1.58
CA ARG A 3 2.76 -16.94 0.79
C ARG A 3 3.06 -16.98 -0.70
N GLN A 4 4.18 -17.60 -1.10
CA GLN A 4 4.62 -17.73 -2.49
C GLN A 4 4.17 -19.06 -3.10
N ALA A 5 3.64 -19.99 -2.30
CA ALA A 5 3.16 -21.29 -2.77
C ALA A 5 2.09 -21.11 -3.87
N ALA A 6 1.25 -20.09 -3.74
CA ALA A 6 0.22 -19.75 -4.72
C ALA A 6 0.76 -19.30 -6.09
N TRP A 7 2.04 -18.95 -6.19
CA TRP A 7 2.66 -18.47 -7.44
C TRP A 7 3.31 -19.59 -8.26
N VAL A 8 3.57 -20.74 -7.64
CA VAL A 8 4.24 -21.87 -8.29
C VAL A 8 3.20 -22.86 -8.80
N LYS A 9 3.26 -23.17 -10.10
CA LYS A 9 2.36 -24.12 -10.77
C LYS A 9 3.14 -25.07 -11.65
N SER A 10 2.63 -26.29 -11.80
CA SER A 10 3.17 -27.25 -12.77
C SER A 10 3.15 -26.65 -14.19
N GLY A 11 4.22 -26.90 -14.94
CA GLY A 11 4.41 -26.37 -16.30
C GLY A 11 5.11 -25.00 -16.40
N GLN A 12 5.34 -24.30 -15.27
CA GLN A 12 6.09 -23.05 -15.30
C GLN A 12 7.55 -23.26 -15.73
N SER A 13 8.08 -22.30 -16.50
CA SER A 13 9.49 -22.30 -16.90
C SER A 13 10.37 -22.02 -15.69
N ALA A 14 11.51 -22.71 -15.63
CA ALA A 14 12.50 -22.53 -14.58
C ALA A 14 13.90 -22.48 -15.18
N VAL A 15 14.75 -21.68 -14.56
CA VAL A 15 16.18 -21.57 -14.89
C VAL A 15 16.98 -21.94 -13.66
N VAL A 16 17.96 -22.82 -13.81
CA VAL A 16 18.89 -23.18 -12.74
C VAL A 16 20.27 -22.62 -13.06
N GLU A 17 20.91 -22.10 -12.02
CA GLU A 17 22.30 -21.63 -12.02
C GLU A 17 23.04 -22.35 -10.89
N LEU A 18 24.25 -22.80 -11.17
CA LEU A 18 25.08 -23.52 -10.22
C LEU A 18 26.10 -22.57 -9.60
N GLU A 19 26.08 -22.44 -8.27
CA GLU A 19 26.97 -21.50 -7.57
C GLU A 19 28.46 -21.83 -7.75
N TYR A 20 28.79 -23.09 -8.04
CA TYR A 20 30.17 -23.55 -8.27
C TYR A 20 30.63 -23.45 -9.73
N LEU A 21 29.73 -23.16 -10.67
CA LEU A 21 30.03 -23.02 -12.09
C LEU A 21 29.27 -21.78 -12.65
N PRO A 22 29.70 -20.57 -12.26
CA PRO A 22 29.03 -19.35 -12.67
C PRO A 22 29.09 -19.18 -14.20
N GLY A 23 27.95 -18.86 -14.80
CA GLY A 23 27.82 -18.58 -16.24
C GLY A 23 27.13 -19.69 -17.05
N GLU A 24 26.94 -20.88 -16.50
CA GLU A 24 26.08 -21.90 -17.13
C GLU A 24 24.66 -21.87 -16.55
N MET A 25 23.68 -21.86 -17.44
CA MET A 25 22.25 -21.88 -17.10
C MET A 25 21.58 -23.06 -17.77
N TRP A 26 20.78 -23.81 -17.01
CA TRP A 26 19.91 -24.85 -17.59
C TRP A 26 18.46 -24.38 -17.55
N HIS A 27 17.78 -24.55 -18.67
CA HIS A 27 16.38 -24.26 -18.82
C HIS A 27 15.57 -25.53 -18.62
N GLY A 28 14.49 -25.42 -17.88
CA GLY A 28 13.63 -26.54 -17.55
C GLY A 28 12.25 -26.07 -17.16
N SER A 29 11.50 -26.96 -16.53
CA SER A 29 10.13 -26.66 -16.09
C SER A 29 9.80 -27.31 -14.77
N VAL A 30 8.80 -26.75 -14.09
CA VAL A 30 8.17 -27.36 -12.92
C VAL A 30 7.41 -28.60 -13.38
N ASP A 31 7.88 -29.78 -12.95
CA ASP A 31 7.28 -31.07 -13.24
C ASP A 31 6.11 -31.36 -12.29
N TYR A 32 6.33 -31.11 -11.00
CA TYR A 32 5.34 -31.42 -9.97
C TYR A 32 5.48 -30.52 -8.75
N VAL A 33 4.35 -30.01 -8.26
CA VAL A 33 4.26 -29.25 -7.00
C VAL A 33 3.61 -30.16 -5.96
N TYR A 34 4.31 -30.46 -4.87
CA TYR A 34 3.73 -31.29 -3.81
C TYR A 34 2.67 -30.47 -3.05
N PRO A 35 1.51 -31.06 -2.70
CA PRO A 35 0.43 -30.32 -2.06
C PRO A 35 0.68 -30.02 -0.58
N GLU A 36 1.70 -30.64 0.01
CA GLU A 36 2.02 -30.55 1.44
C GLU A 36 3.24 -29.64 1.66
N LEU A 37 3.15 -28.80 2.70
CA LEU A 37 4.29 -28.04 3.22
C LEU A 37 5.06 -28.91 4.20
N ASP A 38 6.38 -28.81 4.16
CA ASP A 38 7.25 -29.38 5.18
C ASP A 38 6.96 -28.68 6.54
N PRO A 39 6.57 -29.42 7.60
CA PRO A 39 6.10 -28.80 8.85
C PRO A 39 7.21 -28.12 9.65
N GLU A 40 8.46 -28.54 9.47
CA GLU A 40 9.61 -28.00 10.20
C GLU A 40 10.10 -26.69 9.57
N THR A 41 10.24 -26.69 8.24
CA THR A 41 10.80 -25.57 7.48
C THR A 41 9.74 -24.64 6.90
N ARG A 42 8.46 -25.07 6.89
CA ARG A 42 7.34 -24.39 6.22
C ARG A 42 7.62 -24.09 4.74
N THR A 43 8.34 -25.00 4.09
CA THR A 43 8.69 -24.91 2.67
C THR A 43 7.81 -25.81 1.82
N LEU A 44 7.58 -25.38 0.57
CA LEU A 44 6.85 -26.15 -0.43
C LEU A 44 7.86 -26.94 -1.25
N LYS A 45 7.68 -28.26 -1.32
CA LYS A 45 8.53 -29.10 -2.15
C LYS A 45 8.08 -29.04 -3.60
N VAL A 46 9.01 -28.77 -4.51
CA VAL A 46 8.77 -28.66 -5.95
C VAL A 46 9.79 -29.52 -6.69
N ARG A 47 9.32 -30.36 -7.61
CA ARG A 47 10.17 -31.14 -8.51
C ARG A 47 10.27 -30.42 -9.85
N LEU A 48 11.49 -30.21 -10.30
CA LEU A 48 11.81 -29.59 -11.58
C LEU A 48 12.48 -30.61 -12.50
N ARG A 49 12.33 -30.42 -13.80
CA ARG A 49 12.95 -31.24 -14.84
C ARG A 49 13.81 -30.37 -15.74
N PHE A 50 15.06 -30.78 -15.94
CA PHE A 50 16.04 -30.12 -16.80
C PHE A 50 16.70 -31.17 -17.69
N ASP A 51 17.10 -30.77 -18.91
CA ASP A 51 17.97 -31.61 -19.74
C ASP A 51 19.39 -31.59 -19.17
N ASN A 52 19.90 -32.78 -18.88
CA ASN A 52 21.23 -32.99 -18.27
C ASN A 52 22.08 -33.96 -19.10
N ALA A 53 22.06 -33.81 -20.43
CA ALA A 53 22.77 -34.71 -21.34
C ALA A 53 24.30 -34.73 -21.12
N ALA A 54 24.86 -33.64 -20.60
CA ALA A 54 26.29 -33.52 -20.29
C ALA A 54 26.65 -33.99 -18.86
N GLU A 55 25.69 -34.49 -18.08
CA GLU A 55 25.87 -34.97 -16.70
C GLU A 55 26.48 -33.94 -15.73
N THR A 56 26.37 -32.65 -16.05
CA THR A 56 26.91 -31.54 -15.26
C THR A 56 26.13 -31.32 -13.96
N LEU A 57 24.81 -31.54 -13.99
CA LEU A 57 23.96 -31.51 -12.79
C LEU A 57 24.10 -32.84 -12.05
N ARG A 58 24.88 -32.86 -10.97
CA ARG A 58 25.07 -34.06 -10.15
C ARG A 58 24.11 -34.10 -8.95
N PRO A 59 23.74 -35.29 -8.46
CA PRO A 59 23.00 -35.43 -7.22
C PRO A 59 23.70 -34.77 -6.03
N ASN A 60 22.90 -34.33 -5.05
CA ASN A 60 23.36 -33.69 -3.80
C ASN A 60 24.06 -32.33 -3.97
N MET A 61 23.96 -31.69 -5.14
CA MET A 61 24.49 -30.34 -5.34
C MET A 61 23.46 -29.28 -4.97
N PHE A 62 23.94 -28.18 -4.40
CA PHE A 62 23.14 -26.97 -4.24
C PHE A 62 23.07 -26.23 -5.57
N ALA A 63 21.91 -25.64 -5.84
CA ALA A 63 21.65 -24.88 -7.05
C ALA A 63 20.68 -23.74 -6.75
N ARG A 64 20.84 -22.63 -7.47
CA ARG A 64 19.91 -21.52 -7.44
C ARG A 64 18.90 -21.69 -8.56
N VAL A 65 17.63 -21.79 -8.22
CA VAL A 65 16.55 -21.96 -9.18
C VAL A 65 15.68 -20.70 -9.21
N THR A 66 15.48 -20.16 -10.41
CA THR A 66 14.51 -19.10 -10.68
C THR A 66 13.32 -19.70 -11.41
N ILE A 67 12.18 -19.79 -10.74
CA ILE A 67 10.91 -20.20 -11.35
C ILE A 67 10.21 -18.94 -11.88
N GLN A 68 9.90 -18.92 -13.16
CA GLN A 68 9.19 -17.83 -13.79
C GLN A 68 7.70 -17.94 -13.45
N GLY A 69 7.19 -16.94 -12.73
CA GLY A 69 5.76 -16.83 -12.45
C GLY A 69 4.95 -16.58 -13.74
N ASP A 70 3.65 -16.83 -13.68
CA ASP A 70 2.75 -16.55 -14.79
C ASP A 70 2.85 -15.06 -15.17
N SER A 71 3.01 -14.77 -16.46
CA SER A 71 2.89 -13.40 -16.96
C SER A 71 1.49 -12.90 -16.65
N VAL A 72 1.37 -11.90 -15.77
CA VAL A 72 0.09 -11.31 -15.37
C VAL A 72 -0.40 -10.35 -16.47
N GLY A 73 -0.43 -10.79 -17.73
CA GLY A 73 -0.81 -9.96 -18.89
C GLY A 73 -0.13 -8.58 -18.94
N GLU A 74 -0.68 -7.67 -19.74
CA GLU A 74 -0.40 -6.25 -19.57
C GLU A 74 -1.11 -5.76 -18.30
N VAL A 75 -0.33 -5.46 -17.27
CA VAL A 75 -0.82 -4.84 -16.04
C VAL A 75 -0.17 -3.49 -15.84
N VAL A 76 -1.00 -2.49 -15.53
CA VAL A 76 -0.50 -1.16 -15.14
C VAL A 76 0.29 -1.33 -13.85
N HIS A 77 1.48 -0.76 -13.81
CA HIS A 77 2.37 -0.89 -12.67
C HIS A 77 3.04 0.45 -12.38
N VAL A 78 3.27 0.70 -11.10
CA VAL A 78 3.88 1.93 -10.59
C VAL A 78 5.14 1.58 -9.82
N PRO A 79 6.13 2.49 -9.73
CA PRO A 79 7.24 2.32 -8.80
C PRO A 79 6.72 2.19 -7.36
N ARG A 80 7.36 1.35 -6.55
CA ARG A 80 6.96 1.09 -5.16
C ARG A 80 6.89 2.37 -4.33
N GLU A 81 7.78 3.31 -4.60
CA GLU A 81 7.85 4.61 -3.91
C GLU A 81 6.63 5.51 -4.19
N ALA A 82 5.91 5.31 -5.31
CA ALA A 82 4.69 6.04 -5.61
C ALA A 82 3.45 5.55 -4.82
N LEU A 83 3.57 4.39 -4.15
CA LEU A 83 2.48 3.76 -3.40
C LEU A 83 2.48 4.22 -1.95
N ILE A 84 1.40 4.88 -1.55
CA ILE A 84 1.15 5.25 -0.15
C ILE A 84 0.28 4.16 0.49
N ARG A 85 0.88 3.39 1.41
CA ARG A 85 0.17 2.36 2.19
C ARG A 85 -0.53 2.99 3.37
N GLY A 86 -1.82 3.24 3.24
CA GLY A 86 -2.62 3.91 4.27
C GLY A 86 -3.47 2.92 5.06
N GLY A 87 -2.87 1.98 5.80
CA GLY A 87 -3.51 1.09 6.79
C GLY A 87 -4.74 0.29 6.31
N SER A 88 -5.86 0.96 6.07
CA SER A 88 -7.10 0.43 5.51
C SER A 88 -7.20 0.55 3.98
N VAL A 89 -6.56 1.54 3.35
CA VAL A 89 -6.66 1.80 1.90
C VAL A 89 -5.33 2.27 1.32
N ASP A 90 -4.83 1.52 0.34
CA ASP A 90 -3.69 1.91 -0.49
C ASP A 90 -4.07 2.98 -1.51
N ARG A 91 -3.19 3.95 -1.74
CA ARG A 91 -3.42 5.06 -2.67
C ARG A 91 -2.16 5.48 -3.41
N VAL A 92 -2.34 6.10 -4.57
CA VAL A 92 -1.29 6.81 -5.32
C VAL A 92 -1.71 8.26 -5.52
N VAL A 93 -0.76 9.14 -5.84
CA VAL A 93 -1.06 10.53 -6.20
C VAL A 93 -0.91 10.70 -7.70
N LEU A 94 -2.02 11.01 -8.38
CA LEU A 94 -2.05 11.33 -9.80
C LEU A 94 -1.69 12.79 -10.02
N ALA A 95 -0.84 13.06 -11.03
CA ALA A 95 -0.56 14.40 -11.53
C ALA A 95 -1.49 14.69 -12.72
N LEU A 96 -2.44 15.60 -12.53
CA LEU A 96 -3.46 15.93 -13.54
C LEU A 96 -2.99 17.01 -14.55
N GLY A 97 -1.74 17.46 -14.43
CA GLY A 97 -1.23 18.64 -15.12
C GLY A 97 -1.53 19.94 -14.37
N GLU A 98 -0.87 21.03 -14.80
CA GLU A 98 -1.10 22.38 -14.28
C GLU A 98 -0.90 22.52 -12.76
N GLY A 99 0.00 21.73 -12.18
CA GLY A 99 0.26 21.72 -10.73
C GLY A 99 -0.85 21.10 -9.89
N ARG A 100 -1.86 20.45 -10.50
CA ARG A 100 -2.95 19.81 -9.76
C ARG A 100 -2.67 18.34 -9.49
N PHE A 101 -3.00 17.92 -8.28
CA PHE A 101 -2.81 16.55 -7.80
C PHE A 101 -4.11 15.94 -7.29
N ARG A 102 -4.24 14.61 -7.38
CA ARG A 102 -5.38 13.88 -6.83
C ARG A 102 -4.91 12.58 -6.17
N ALA A 103 -5.29 12.37 -4.92
CA ALA A 103 -5.15 11.08 -4.26
C ALA A 103 -6.16 10.09 -4.83
N GLN A 104 -5.67 8.97 -5.36
CA GLN A 104 -6.46 7.94 -6.02
C GLN A 104 -6.31 6.61 -5.27
N PRO A 105 -7.40 6.07 -4.68
CA PRO A 105 -7.39 4.73 -4.09
C PRO A 105 -7.08 3.67 -5.16
N VAL A 106 -6.24 2.71 -4.81
CA VAL A 106 -5.83 1.62 -5.70
C VAL A 106 -5.99 0.25 -5.05
N LYS A 107 -6.20 -0.76 -5.88
CA LYS A 107 -6.06 -2.17 -5.47
C LYS A 107 -4.75 -2.70 -6.03
N ILE A 108 -3.82 -3.03 -5.16
CA ILE A 108 -2.53 -3.57 -5.54
C ILE A 108 -2.62 -5.05 -5.93
N GLY A 109 -1.69 -5.47 -6.77
CA GLY A 109 -1.49 -6.84 -7.23
C GLY A 109 -0.16 -7.39 -6.76
N ILE A 110 0.55 -8.08 -7.65
CA ILE A 110 1.86 -8.64 -7.37
C ILE A 110 2.88 -7.49 -7.25
N GLU A 111 3.72 -7.55 -6.24
CA GLU A 111 4.92 -6.72 -6.13
C GLU A 111 6.12 -7.53 -6.64
N SER A 112 6.90 -6.93 -7.55
CA SER A 112 8.11 -7.56 -8.11
C SER A 112 9.21 -6.51 -8.25
N GLY A 113 10.33 -6.72 -7.56
CA GLY A 113 11.42 -5.75 -7.52
C GLY A 113 10.99 -4.41 -6.92
N ASP A 114 11.21 -3.35 -7.68
CA ASP A 114 10.88 -1.95 -7.40
C ASP A 114 9.50 -1.54 -7.93
N ARG A 115 8.71 -2.46 -8.50
CA ARG A 115 7.41 -2.14 -9.11
C ARG A 115 6.28 -2.88 -8.42
N VAL A 116 5.12 -2.23 -8.40
CA VAL A 116 3.87 -2.77 -7.86
C VAL A 116 2.82 -2.76 -8.96
N ALA A 117 2.25 -3.93 -9.26
CA ALA A 117 1.13 -4.03 -10.18
C ALA A 117 -0.12 -3.40 -9.55
N ILE A 118 -0.87 -2.61 -10.32
CA ILE A 118 -2.14 -2.02 -9.93
C ILE A 118 -3.26 -2.75 -10.68
N ARG A 119 -4.13 -3.43 -9.92
CA ARG A 119 -5.27 -4.18 -10.46
C ARG A 119 -6.47 -3.30 -10.75
N LYS A 120 -6.67 -2.24 -9.95
CA LYS A 120 -7.75 -1.25 -10.11
C LYS A 120 -7.32 0.10 -9.55
N GLY A 121 -7.87 1.16 -10.11
CA GLY A 121 -7.76 2.52 -9.57
C GLY A 121 -7.02 3.49 -10.48
N ILE A 122 -6.17 2.99 -11.39
CA ILE A 122 -5.47 3.79 -12.41
C ILE A 122 -5.41 3.05 -13.75
N SER A 123 -5.18 3.79 -14.81
CA SER A 123 -5.05 3.31 -16.19
C SER A 123 -3.66 3.59 -16.76
N ALA A 124 -3.31 2.88 -17.83
CA ALA A 124 -2.06 3.13 -18.55
C ALA A 124 -2.03 4.58 -19.09
N GLY A 125 -0.87 5.24 -18.98
CA GLY A 125 -0.68 6.62 -19.42
C GLY A 125 -0.97 7.69 -18.36
N GLU A 126 -1.55 7.33 -17.21
CA GLU A 126 -1.69 8.27 -16.10
C GLU A 126 -0.35 8.53 -15.40
N LEU A 127 -0.08 9.80 -15.11
CA LEU A 127 1.16 10.21 -14.45
C LEU A 127 0.99 10.10 -12.92
N VAL A 128 1.87 9.33 -12.30
CA VAL A 128 1.94 9.16 -10.85
C VAL A 128 3.15 9.88 -10.27
N VAL A 129 2.99 10.48 -9.11
CA VAL A 129 4.09 11.13 -8.38
C VAL A 129 4.92 10.05 -7.67
N VAL A 130 6.21 9.97 -8.01
CA VAL A 130 7.12 8.92 -7.52
C VAL A 130 7.88 9.32 -6.25
N SER A 131 8.05 10.63 -6.02
CA SER A 131 8.59 11.15 -4.77
C SER A 131 8.33 12.64 -4.61
N GLY A 132 7.74 12.94 -3.47
CA GLY A 132 7.51 14.26 -2.86
C GLY A 132 6.91 14.07 -1.46
N GLN A 133 7.14 12.89 -0.85
CA GLN A 133 6.39 12.30 0.27
C GLN A 133 6.45 13.12 1.58
N PHE A 134 7.22 14.21 1.59
CA PHE A 134 7.35 15.15 2.70
C PHE A 134 6.70 16.52 2.41
N LEU A 135 6.63 16.95 1.15
CA LEU A 135 6.21 18.30 0.79
C LEU A 135 4.69 18.41 0.61
N ILE A 136 4.04 17.36 0.08
CA ILE A 136 2.60 17.41 -0.21
C ILE A 136 1.74 17.09 1.03
N ASP A 137 2.24 16.26 1.96
CA ASP A 137 1.53 15.97 3.21
C ASP A 137 1.55 17.18 4.18
N SER A 138 2.53 18.08 4.01
CA SER A 138 2.62 19.31 4.82
C SER A 138 1.60 20.37 4.37
N GLU A 139 1.31 20.50 3.07
CA GLU A 139 0.43 21.56 2.56
C GLU A 139 -1.05 21.20 2.71
N SER A 140 -1.44 19.95 2.39
CA SER A 140 -2.84 19.52 2.50
C SER A 140 -3.32 19.33 3.95
N ASN A 141 -2.42 19.00 4.88
CA ASN A 141 -2.76 18.91 6.30
C ASN A 141 -2.86 20.31 6.95
N ILE A 142 -2.09 21.30 6.48
CA ILE A 142 -2.23 22.70 6.92
C ILE A 142 -3.54 23.30 6.37
N GLU A 143 -3.88 23.08 5.10
CA GLU A 143 -5.12 23.60 4.51
C GLU A 143 -6.37 22.96 5.16
N SER A 144 -6.33 21.66 5.46
CA SER A 144 -7.39 20.95 6.19
C SER A 144 -7.44 21.26 7.69
N ALA A 145 -6.33 21.74 8.28
CA ALA A 145 -6.30 22.21 9.67
C ALA A 145 -6.77 23.66 9.78
N LEU A 146 -6.42 24.52 8.82
CA LEU A 146 -6.88 25.90 8.73
C LEU A 146 -8.39 25.97 8.46
N ALA A 147 -8.92 25.14 7.54
CA ALA A 147 -10.36 25.06 7.30
C ALA A 147 -11.14 24.66 8.57
N ARG A 148 -10.63 23.70 9.36
CA ARG A 148 -11.25 23.29 10.63
C ARG A 148 -11.14 24.33 11.75
N MET A 149 -10.12 25.19 11.71
CA MET A 149 -10.00 26.31 12.65
C MET A 149 -10.92 27.48 12.28
N GLN A 150 -11.17 27.70 10.98
CA GLN A 150 -12.09 28.72 10.49
C GLN A 150 -13.56 28.38 10.76
N ASP A 151 -13.95 27.11 10.55
CA ASP A 151 -15.29 26.63 10.93
C ASP A 151 -15.52 26.74 12.45
N ALA A 152 -14.48 26.55 13.28
CA ALA A 152 -14.58 26.67 14.74
C ALA A 152 -14.61 28.13 15.24
N SER A 153 -14.10 29.09 14.47
CA SER A 153 -14.19 30.52 14.81
C SER A 153 -15.51 31.15 14.38
N ASP A 154 -16.12 30.68 13.29
CA ASP A 154 -17.42 31.16 12.85
C ASP A 154 -18.55 30.68 13.78
N ASP A 155 -18.44 29.47 14.35
CA ASP A 155 -19.43 28.92 15.31
C ASP A 155 -19.33 29.58 16.72
N ALA A 156 -18.20 30.22 17.04
CA ALA A 156 -18.00 30.92 18.31
C ALA A 156 -18.45 32.40 18.29
N THR A 157 -18.76 32.94 17.11
CA THR A 157 -19.11 34.36 16.94
C THR A 157 -20.64 34.60 16.90
N ASP A 158 -21.46 33.55 16.77
CA ASP A 158 -22.94 33.66 16.68
C ASP A 158 -23.67 33.55 18.05
N HIS A 159 -22.93 33.57 19.17
CA HIS A 159 -23.52 33.42 20.52
C HIS A 159 -23.17 34.50 21.55
N SER A 160 -22.59 35.65 21.15
CA SER A 160 -22.25 36.72 22.11
C SER A 160 -22.94 38.08 21.91
N GLU A 161 -23.99 38.19 21.09
CA GLU A 161 -24.75 39.44 20.93
C GLU A 161 -26.24 39.28 21.30
N ALA A 162 -26.52 38.99 22.57
CA ALA A 162 -27.78 39.39 23.23
C ALA A 162 -27.66 39.16 24.74
N ASP A 163 -27.23 40.17 25.50
CA ASP A 163 -27.96 40.70 26.66
C ASP A 163 -27.07 41.69 27.44
N GLU A 164 -27.15 42.98 27.10
CA GLU A 164 -26.71 44.03 28.01
C GLU A 164 -27.68 45.21 27.92
N SER A 165 -28.59 45.32 28.90
CA SER A 165 -29.33 46.55 29.18
C SER A 165 -29.89 46.58 30.61
N THR A 166 -29.18 47.33 31.47
CA THR A 166 -29.71 48.21 32.53
C THR A 166 -29.91 47.62 33.93
N GLU A 167 -28.86 47.75 34.76
CA GLU A 167 -29.01 47.94 36.20
C GLU A 167 -29.43 49.38 36.53
N LYS A 168 -30.37 49.53 37.47
CA LYS A 168 -30.63 50.78 38.20
C LYS A 168 -30.80 50.42 39.68
N PRO A 169 -30.09 51.07 40.62
CA PRO A 169 -30.14 50.68 42.02
C PRO A 169 -31.29 51.40 42.73
N MET A 170 -31.99 50.71 43.65
CA MET A 170 -32.76 51.35 44.71
C MET A 170 -32.58 50.60 46.04
N ASP A 171 -32.13 51.36 47.02
CA ASP A 171 -32.11 51.08 48.45
C ASP A 171 -33.49 51.39 49.06
N HIS A 172 -33.96 50.52 49.97
CA HIS A 172 -34.45 50.86 51.32
C HIS A 172 -35.45 49.85 51.90
N SER A 173 -35.03 49.27 53.04
CA SER A 173 -35.75 49.16 54.32
C SER A 173 -37.12 48.44 54.44
N GLN A 174 -37.09 47.47 55.37
CA GLN A 174 -38.05 47.20 56.46
C GLN A 174 -39.36 46.40 56.25
N HIS A 175 -39.55 45.47 57.21
CA HIS A 175 -40.80 45.01 57.86
C HIS A 175 -41.86 44.33 56.97
N GLU A 176 -42.67 43.35 57.38
CA GLU A 176 -42.87 42.50 58.56
C GLU A 176 -44.09 41.62 58.18
N MET A 177 -44.14 40.34 58.59
CA MET A 177 -45.38 39.54 58.86
C MET A 177 -46.34 39.28 57.66
N ARG A 178 -47.14 38.21 57.54
CA ARG A 178 -47.66 37.13 58.41
C ARG A 178 -48.32 36.06 57.50
N THR A 179 -48.33 34.80 57.96
CA THR A 179 -49.37 33.71 57.88
C THR A 179 -50.40 33.69 56.73
N GLU A 180 -50.82 32.55 56.18
CA GLU A 180 -51.22 31.27 56.81
C GLU A 180 -50.67 30.02 56.09
#